data_AF-A0A0F9IBQ9-F1
#
_entry.id   AF-A0A0F9IBQ9-F1
#
_cell.length_a   1.000
_cell.length_b   1.000
_cell.length_c   1.000
_cell.angle_alpha   90.00
_cell.angle_beta   90.00
_cell.angle_gamma   90.00
#
_symmetry.space_group_name_H-M   'P 1'
#
loop_
_entity.id
_entity.type
_entity.pdbx_description
1 polymer ?
#
loop_
_entity_poly.entity_id
_entity_poly.type
_entity_poly.pdbx_seq_one_letter_code
_entity_poly.pdbx_strand_id
1 'polypeptide(L)'
;MTNERIHFRLIHMECCGQLLCWVNPRFPTHCPECGRTVYPQVKGWVTMEDTNAHIRYSMPSPGERPLIKELKGLGIKRQAN
;
A
#
# COMPACT_ATOMS: atom_id res chain seq x y z
N MET A 1 -15.52 -12.51 9.09
CA MET A 1 -14.54 -11.78 8.26
C MET A 1 -15.20 -10.51 7.75
N THR A 2 -14.80 -9.35 8.27
CA THR A 2 -15.19 -8.06 7.71
C THR A 2 -14.22 -7.73 6.58
N ASN A 3 -14.72 -7.59 5.35
CA ASN A 3 -13.94 -7.11 4.21
C ASN A 3 -14.32 -5.64 4.01
N GLU A 4 -13.38 -4.74 4.24
CA GLU A 4 -13.58 -3.31 3.96
C GLU A 4 -12.95 -2.98 2.61
N ARG A 5 -13.70 -2.25 1.77
CA ARG A 5 -13.18 -1.71 0.52
C ARG A 5 -12.28 -0.53 0.84
N ILE A 6 -11.07 -0.57 0.33
CA ILE A 6 -10.11 0.50 0.48
C ILE A 6 -9.59 0.95 -0.88
N HIS A 7 -9.30 2.23 -0.95
CA HIS A 7 -8.50 2.77 -2.01
C HIS A 7 -7.03 2.57 -1.67
N PHE A 8 -6.28 1.84 -2.50
CA PHE A 8 -4.83 1.76 -2.35
C PHE A 8 -4.09 2.20 -3.60
N ARG A 9 -2.91 2.74 -3.36
CA ARG A 9 -1.94 3.17 -4.35
C ARG A 9 -0.65 2.42 -4.11
N LEU A 10 -0.04 1.91 -5.17
CA LEU A 10 1.33 1.44 -5.14
C LEU A 10 2.22 2.57 -5.65
N ILE A 11 3.18 2.98 -4.83
CA ILE A 11 4.04 4.14 -5.09
C ILE A 11 5.48 3.65 -5.17
N HIS A 12 6.16 3.92 -6.27
CA HIS A 12 7.59 3.61 -6.42
C HIS A 12 8.44 4.77 -5.88
N MET A 13 9.07 4.57 -4.73
CA MET A 13 9.84 5.60 -4.05
C MET A 13 11.21 5.75 -4.70
N GLU A 14 11.39 6.74 -5.58
CA GLU A 14 12.67 6.96 -6.28
C GLU A 14 13.84 7.23 -5.33
N CYS A 15 13.56 7.73 -4.12
CA CYS A 15 14.59 7.98 -3.12
C CYS A 15 15.32 6.73 -2.62
N CYS A 16 14.69 5.55 -2.65
CA CYS A 16 15.26 4.30 -2.15
C CYS A 16 14.93 3.07 -3.00
N GLY A 17 14.21 3.23 -4.12
CA GLY A 17 13.76 2.16 -5.01
C GLY A 17 12.70 1.23 -4.41
N GLN A 18 12.12 1.58 -3.26
CA GLN A 18 11.14 0.73 -2.56
C GLN A 18 9.73 0.97 -3.09
N LEU A 19 8.92 -0.09 -3.11
CA LEU A 19 7.49 -0.01 -3.41
C LEU A 19 6.71 0.19 -2.12
N LEU A 20 6.05 1.33 -1.99
CA LEU A 20 5.20 1.67 -0.87
C LEU A 20 3.75 1.39 -1.22
N CYS A 21 3.10 0.53 -0.43
CA CYS A 21 1.66 0.38 -0.47
C CYS A 21 1.00 1.45 0.40
N TRP A 22 0.19 2.31 -0.22
CA TRP A 22 -0.35 3.50 0.39
C TRP A 22 -1.87 3.55 0.31
N VAL A 23 -2.53 3.48 1.46
CA VAL A 23 -4.00 3.42 1.57
C VAL A 23 -4.63 4.74 2.00
N ASN A 24 -3.80 5.73 2.36
CA ASN A 24 -4.29 7.04 2.80
C ASN A 24 -4.64 7.90 1.57
N PRO A 25 -5.80 8.57 1.54
CA PRO A 25 -6.16 9.46 0.44
C PRO A 25 -5.14 10.59 0.21
N ARG A 26 -4.46 11.04 1.26
CA ARG A 26 -3.37 12.03 1.18
C ARG A 26 -2.06 11.35 0.86
N PHE A 27 -1.31 11.87 -0.11
CA PHE A 27 0.03 11.37 -0.44
C PHE A 27 1.00 11.48 0.74
N PRO A 28 1.98 10.57 0.85
CA PRO A 28 2.99 10.65 1.89
C PRO A 28 3.86 11.90 1.67
N THR A 29 4.18 12.59 2.75
CA THR A 29 5.11 13.74 2.73
C THR A 29 6.56 13.28 2.82
N HIS A 30 6.80 12.16 3.50
CA HIS A 30 8.12 11.58 3.73
C HIS A 30 8.12 10.10 3.37
N CYS A 31 9.30 9.61 2.95
CA CYS A 31 9.53 8.19 2.77
C CYS A 31 9.62 7.50 4.14
N PRO A 32 8.81 6.46 4.43
CA PRO A 32 8.88 5.75 5.70
C PRO A 32 10.20 4.97 5.88
N GLU A 33 10.83 4.56 4.77
CA GLU A 33 12.06 3.76 4.80
C GLU A 33 13.32 4.59 5.02
N CYS A 34 13.43 5.75 4.35
CA CYS A 34 14.66 6.57 4.39
C CYS A 34 14.47 7.96 4.99
N GLY A 35 13.25 8.33 5.41
CA GLY A 35 12.94 9.60 6.06
C GLY A 35 12.98 10.85 5.14
N ARG A 36 13.37 10.71 3.86
CA ARG A 36 13.45 11.86 2.94
C ARG A 36 12.07 12.44 2.64
N THR A 37 12.00 13.75 2.46
CA THR A 37 10.80 14.42 1.94
C THR A 37 10.59 14.07 0.47
N VAL A 38 9.38 13.61 0.12
CA VAL A 38 9.02 13.12 -1.23
C VAL A 38 7.84 13.85 -1.85
N TYR A 39 7.14 14.68 -1.07
CA TYR A 39 6.09 15.53 -1.60
C TYR A 39 6.72 16.81 -2.17
N PRO A 40 6.29 17.28 -3.36
CA PRO A 40 5.17 16.81 -4.17
C PRO A 40 5.50 15.74 -5.23
N GLN A 41 6.77 15.32 -5.37
CA GLN A 41 7.22 14.42 -6.45
C GLN A 41 6.47 13.08 -6.48
N VAL A 42 6.07 12.60 -5.30
CA VAL A 42 5.36 11.33 -5.12
C VAL A 42 4.09 11.16 -5.97
N LYS A 43 3.45 12.25 -6.42
CA LYS A 43 2.28 12.18 -7.31
C LYS A 43 2.61 11.51 -8.65
N GLY A 44 3.81 11.73 -9.18
CA GLY A 44 4.28 11.11 -10.43
C GLY A 44 4.81 9.68 -10.24
N TRP A 45 4.95 9.23 -8.99
CA TRP A 45 5.54 7.94 -8.65
C TRP A 45 4.49 6.84 -8.41
N VAL A 46 3.21 7.18 -8.54
CA VAL A 46 2.11 6.20 -8.43
C VAL A 46 2.19 5.26 -9.63
N THR A 47 2.55 4.00 -9.38
CA THR A 47 2.64 2.96 -10.40
C THR A 47 1.32 2.23 -10.60
N MET A 48 0.49 2.18 -9.56
CA MET A 48 -0.82 1.54 -9.60
C MET A 48 -1.79 2.21 -8.63
N GLU A 49 -3.05 2.28 -9.02
CA GLU A 49 -4.16 2.75 -8.19
C GLU A 49 -5.32 1.77 -8.34
N ASP A 50 -5.88 1.30 -7.22
CA ASP A 50 -7.04 0.41 -7.21
C ASP A 50 -8.00 0.85 -6.10
N THR A 51 -9.21 1.20 -6.53
CA THR A 51 -10.31 1.70 -5.70
C THR A 51 -11.20 0.59 -5.15
N ASN A 52 -11.00 -0.66 -5.59
CA ASN A 52 -11.84 -1.82 -5.27
C ASN A 52 -11.12 -2.89 -4.45
N ALA A 53 -9.94 -2.58 -3.89
CA ALA A 53 -9.21 -3.54 -3.07
C ALA A 53 -9.89 -3.81 -1.74
N HIS A 54 -9.79 -5.04 -1.25
CA HIS A 54 -10.38 -5.45 0.02
C HIS A 54 -9.27 -5.72 1.05
N ILE A 55 -9.30 -5.03 2.20
CA ILE A 55 -8.48 -5.42 3.36
C ILE A 55 -9.13 -6.62 4.03
N ARG A 56 -8.33 -7.65 4.29
CA ARG A 56 -8.71 -8.76 5.17
C ARG A 56 -8.12 -8.52 6.55
N TYR A 57 -8.98 -8.22 7.52
CA TYR A 57 -8.60 -8.26 8.93
C TYR A 57 -8.59 -9.72 9.37
N SER A 58 -7.41 -10.29 9.61
CA SER A 58 -7.32 -11.47 10.48
C SER A 58 -7.65 -10.96 11.88
N MET A 59 -8.79 -11.37 12.45
CA MET A 59 -9.03 -11.12 13.87
C MET A 59 -7.83 -11.66 14.63
N PRO A 60 -7.10 -10.82 15.39
CA PRO A 60 -6.10 -11.36 16.27
C PRO A 60 -6.79 -12.22 17.32
N SER A 61 -6.16 -13.33 17.70
CA SER A 61 -6.44 -14.01 18.96
C SER A 61 -6.49 -12.96 20.08
N PRO A 62 -7.33 -13.10 21.13
CA PRO A 62 -7.44 -12.09 22.18
C PRO A 62 -6.05 -11.85 22.80
N GLY A 63 -5.41 -10.72 22.46
CA GLY A 63 -4.05 -10.37 22.90
C GLY A 63 -3.08 -9.87 21.81
N GLU A 64 -3.33 -10.10 20.52
CA GLU A 64 -2.44 -9.60 19.45
C GLU A 64 -2.96 -8.31 18.78
N ARG A 65 -2.05 -7.41 18.40
CA ARG A 65 -2.40 -6.23 17.60
C ARG A 65 -2.75 -6.66 16.17
N PRO A 66 -3.77 -6.08 15.52
CA PRO A 66 -4.14 -6.45 14.16
C PRO A 66 -3.00 -6.08 13.20
N LEU A 67 -2.28 -7.09 12.71
CA LEU A 67 -1.34 -6.98 11.60
C LEU A 67 -2.13 -7.03 10.29
N ILE A 68 -2.01 -5.99 9.46
CA ILE A 68 -2.53 -5.98 8.09
C ILE A 68 -1.72 -7.02 7.30
N LYS A 69 -2.23 -8.25 7.17
CA LYS A 69 -1.45 -9.37 6.62
C LYS A 69 -1.59 -9.56 5.11
N GLU A 70 -2.72 -9.21 4.47
CA GLU A 70 -2.87 -9.44 3.03
C GLU A 70 -3.85 -8.46 2.37
N LEU A 71 -3.38 -7.77 1.32
CA LEU A 71 -4.22 -7.11 0.32
C LEU A 71 -4.55 -8.14 -0.77
N LYS A 72 -5.80 -8.61 -0.81
CA LYS A 72 -6.30 -9.44 -1.91
C LYS A 72 -7.10 -8.56 -2.87
N GLY A 73 -6.46 -8.25 -4.00
CA GLY A 73 -7.00 -7.45 -5.10
C GLY A 73 -6.08 -7.44 -6.33
N LEU A 74 -4.81 -7.80 -6.14
CA LEU A 74 -3.84 -7.84 -7.22
C LEU A 74 -3.88 -9.19 -7.94
N GLY A 75 -4.67 -9.25 -9.01
CA GLY A 75 -4.44 -10.15 -10.13
C GLY A 75 -3.12 -9.84 -10.85
N ILE A 76 -2.00 -9.83 -10.11
CA ILE A 76 -0.66 -9.82 -10.70
C ILE A 76 -0.45 -11.20 -11.29
N LYS A 77 -0.91 -11.38 -12.53
CA LYS A 77 -0.28 -12.34 -13.43
C LYS A 77 1.14 -11.81 -13.63
N ARG A 78 2.11 -12.38 -12.89
CA ARG A 78 3.52 -12.29 -13.30
C ARG A 78 3.57 -12.84 -14.72
N GLN A 79 3.73 -11.96 -15.69
CA GLN A 79 4.01 -12.36 -17.07
C GLN A 79 5.52 -12.56 -17.17
N ALA A 80 5.87 -13.81 -17.49
CA ALA A 80 7.07 -14.33 -18.12
C ALA A 80 8.45 -13.93 -17.56
N ASN A 81 9.19 -14.96 -17.15
CA ASN A 81 10.36 -15.32 -17.95
C ASN A 81 10.02 -16.60 -18.71
#